data_AF-A0A4D8S3Z5-F1
#
_entry.id   AF-A0A4D8S3Z5-F1
#
_cell.length_a   1.000
_cell.length_b   1.000
_cell.length_c   1.000
_cell.angle_alpha   90.00
_cell.angle_beta   90.00
_cell.angle_gamma   90.00
#
_symmetry.space_group_name_H-M   'P 1'
#
loop_
_entity.id
_entity.type
_entity.pdbx_description
1 polymer ?
#
loop_
_entity_poly.entity_id
_entity_poly.type
_entity_poly.pdbx_seq_one_letter_code
_entity_poly.pdbx_strand_id
1 'polypeptide(L)'
;MVFEVQLNVTDCQGRRGITRDGHLFCISSFLDQELQRLKIPPIVLAETIIDFLKEGTASYTSYWGSGEDGGITRILDLSVVTPDRTRRLFLVISRFNGINEITLLEPFYFTNVMEKLILYGKNLDKYQVTMPFLYKFVIFEAFHTFNKVTNVKYQGIISDGKEKYMVALEKQKALLWKIEEPKMKLVNREDITLMHLNY
;
A
#
# COMPACT_ATOMS: atom_id res chain seq x y z
N MET A 1 -2.58 -4.46 -16.99
CA MET A 1 -2.36 -5.35 -15.83
C MET A 1 -3.53 -5.12 -14.89
N VAL A 2 -4.30 -6.15 -14.54
CA VAL A 2 -5.48 -6.02 -13.67
C VAL A 2 -5.29 -6.94 -12.47
N PHE A 3 -5.26 -6.35 -11.27
CA PHE A 3 -5.34 -7.11 -10.01
C PHE A 3 -6.81 -7.37 -9.73
N GLU A 4 -7.22 -8.63 -9.80
CA GLU A 4 -8.62 -9.00 -9.67
C GLU A 4 -8.79 -10.23 -8.81
N VAL A 5 -9.85 -10.21 -8.00
CA VAL A 5 -10.40 -11.37 -7.30
C VAL A 5 -11.86 -11.51 -7.71
N GLN A 6 -12.23 -12.69 -8.16
CA GLN A 6 -13.60 -13.07 -8.41
C GLN A 6 -14.07 -14.02 -7.31
N LEU A 7 -15.25 -13.78 -6.75
CA LEU A 7 -15.85 -14.59 -5.69
C LEU A 7 -17.17 -15.17 -6.19
N ASN A 8 -17.34 -16.49 -6.06
CA ASN A 8 -18.54 -17.23 -6.47
C ASN A 8 -18.93 -17.04 -7.96
N VAL A 9 -17.96 -16.72 -8.81
CA VAL A 9 -18.11 -16.64 -10.27
C VAL A 9 -17.43 -17.85 -10.90
N THR A 10 -18.10 -18.50 -11.86
CA THR A 10 -17.64 -19.78 -12.45
C THR A 10 -16.70 -19.60 -13.64
N ASP A 11 -16.81 -18.49 -14.37
CA ASP A 11 -15.99 -18.21 -15.55
C ASP A 11 -14.74 -17.40 -15.16
N CYS A 12 -13.66 -18.10 -14.79
CA CYS A 12 -12.41 -17.44 -14.40
C CYS A 12 -11.15 -18.05 -15.01
N GLN A 13 -10.24 -17.20 -15.50
CA GLN A 13 -8.97 -17.59 -16.11
C GLN A 13 -7.74 -17.49 -15.16
N GLY A 14 -7.98 -17.34 -13.85
CA GLY A 14 -6.94 -17.18 -12.83
C GLY A 14 -6.72 -18.40 -11.93
N ARG A 15 -5.95 -18.21 -10.84
CA ARG A 15 -5.75 -19.22 -9.81
C ARG A 15 -7.03 -19.41 -9.01
N ARG A 16 -7.62 -20.60 -9.08
CA ARG A 16 -8.87 -20.96 -8.39
C ARG A 16 -8.60 -21.59 -7.03
N GLY A 17 -9.55 -21.47 -6.13
CA GLY A 17 -9.58 -22.18 -4.85
C GLY A 17 -10.95 -22.07 -4.19
N ILE A 18 -11.05 -22.67 -3.00
CA ILE A 18 -12.26 -22.63 -2.17
C ILE A 18 -11.83 -22.16 -0.79
N THR A 19 -12.56 -21.20 -0.21
CA THR A 19 -12.33 -20.74 1.16
C THR A 19 -12.87 -21.76 2.17
N ARG A 20 -12.53 -21.59 3.46
CA ARG A 20 -13.03 -22.47 4.53
C ARG A 20 -14.56 -22.51 4.63
N ASP A 21 -15.21 -21.39 4.34
CA ASP A 21 -16.67 -21.26 4.33
C ASP A 21 -17.32 -21.80 3.04
N GLY A 22 -16.54 -22.39 2.12
CA GLY A 22 -17.07 -22.98 0.89
C GLY A 22 -17.27 -22.00 -0.27
N HIS A 23 -16.76 -20.77 -0.17
CA HIS A 23 -16.84 -19.83 -1.28
C HIS A 23 -15.78 -20.13 -2.34
N LEU A 24 -16.21 -20.17 -3.61
CA LEU A 24 -15.28 -20.25 -4.72
C LEU A 24 -14.56 -18.91 -4.86
N PHE A 25 -13.25 -18.92 -5.00
CA PHE A 25 -12.49 -17.73 -5.35
C PHE A 25 -11.61 -17.99 -6.56
N CYS A 26 -11.33 -16.92 -7.28
CA CYS A 26 -10.38 -16.94 -8.36
C CYS A 26 -9.58 -15.64 -8.42
N ILE A 27 -8.26 -15.75 -8.48
CA ILE A 27 -7.34 -14.61 -8.45
C ILE A 27 -6.62 -14.48 -9.78
N SER A 28 -6.57 -13.28 -10.35
CA SER A 28 -5.83 -13.02 -11.58
C SER A 28 -4.35 -13.37 -11.43
N SER A 29 -3.70 -13.82 -12.51
CA SER A 29 -2.29 -14.23 -12.48
C SER A 29 -1.35 -13.12 -11.97
N PHE A 30 -1.68 -11.88 -12.27
CA PHE A 30 -0.92 -10.72 -11.78
C PHE A 30 -1.04 -10.53 -10.27
N LEU A 31 -2.23 -10.73 -9.70
CA LEU A 31 -2.41 -10.64 -8.26
C LEU A 31 -1.80 -11.85 -7.54
N ASP A 32 -1.91 -13.06 -8.10
CA ASP A 32 -1.25 -14.24 -7.52
C ASP A 32 0.28 -14.06 -7.46
N GLN A 33 0.89 -13.50 -8.51
CA GLN A 33 2.33 -13.18 -8.50
C GLN A 33 2.71 -12.15 -7.42
N GLU A 34 1.91 -11.10 -7.23
CA GLU A 34 2.17 -10.13 -6.15
C GLU A 34 2.00 -10.78 -4.77
N LEU A 35 0.97 -11.59 -4.56
CA LEU A 35 0.75 -12.31 -3.30
C LEU A 35 1.88 -13.28 -2.99
N GLN A 36 2.38 -14.01 -3.99
CA GLN A 36 3.55 -14.88 -3.84
C GLN A 36 4.80 -14.09 -3.40
N ARG A 37 5.08 -12.94 -4.03
CA ARG A 37 6.20 -12.05 -3.63
C ARG A 37 6.05 -11.54 -2.19
N LEU A 38 4.82 -11.29 -1.77
CA LEU A 38 4.49 -10.84 -0.42
C LEU A 38 4.34 -12.00 0.58
N LYS A 39 4.51 -13.26 0.14
CA LYS A 39 4.34 -14.48 0.94
C LYS A 39 2.94 -14.59 1.58
N ILE A 40 1.91 -14.08 0.89
CA ILE A 40 0.50 -14.16 1.34
C ILE A 40 -0.21 -15.27 0.55
N PRO A 41 -0.78 -16.28 1.22
CA PRO A 41 -1.59 -17.28 0.53
C PRO A 41 -2.85 -16.65 -0.09
N PRO A 42 -3.20 -16.96 -1.35
CA PRO A 42 -4.42 -16.49 -2.02
C PRO A 42 -5.71 -16.66 -1.21
N ILE A 43 -5.83 -17.79 -0.50
CA ILE A 43 -6.99 -18.08 0.34
C ILE A 43 -7.17 -17.07 1.48
N VAL A 44 -6.06 -16.57 2.06
CA VAL A 44 -6.10 -15.57 3.13
C VAL A 44 -6.69 -14.27 2.59
N LEU A 45 -6.23 -13.80 1.42
CA LEU A 45 -6.81 -12.60 0.82
C LEU A 45 -8.30 -12.81 0.48
N ALA A 46 -8.66 -13.97 -0.06
CA ALA A 46 -10.06 -14.27 -0.40
C ALA A 46 -10.96 -14.24 0.84
N GLU A 47 -10.52 -14.83 1.95
CA GLU A 47 -11.22 -14.80 3.24
C GLU A 47 -11.33 -13.37 3.77
N THR A 48 -10.25 -12.57 3.74
CA THR A 48 -10.28 -11.15 4.12
C THR A 48 -11.29 -10.35 3.29
N ILE A 49 -11.39 -10.59 1.98
CA ILE A 49 -12.36 -9.90 1.12
C ILE A 49 -13.79 -10.31 1.47
N ILE A 50 -14.03 -11.59 1.72
CA ILE A 50 -15.35 -12.09 2.12
C ILE A 50 -15.79 -11.43 3.43
N ASP A 51 -14.90 -11.35 4.42
CA ASP A 51 -15.20 -10.71 5.70
C ASP A 51 -15.49 -9.21 5.51
N PHE A 52 -14.67 -8.49 4.74
CA PHE A 52 -14.92 -7.09 4.39
C PHE A 52 -16.30 -6.88 3.75
N LEU A 53 -16.68 -7.76 2.81
CA LEU A 53 -17.98 -7.68 2.14
C LEU A 53 -19.14 -8.01 3.09
N LYS A 54 -18.96 -8.95 4.03
CA LYS A 54 -19.95 -9.31 5.04
C LYS A 54 -20.16 -8.19 6.06
N GLU A 55 -19.07 -7.55 6.52
CA GLU A 55 -19.14 -6.45 7.48
C GLU A 55 -19.74 -5.17 6.87
N GLY A 56 -19.53 -4.94 5.56
CA GLY A 56 -20.08 -3.78 4.86
C GLY A 56 -19.46 -2.45 5.30
N THR A 57 -18.25 -2.47 5.85
CA THR A 57 -17.50 -1.29 6.30
C THR A 57 -16.78 -0.60 5.14
N ALA A 58 -16.35 0.65 5.34
CA ALA A 58 -15.54 1.38 4.34
C ALA A 58 -14.06 0.96 4.34
N SER A 59 -13.61 0.30 5.41
CA SER A 59 -12.28 -0.27 5.53
C SER A 59 -12.31 -1.47 6.48
N TYR A 60 -11.57 -2.52 6.13
CA TYR A 60 -11.40 -3.71 6.94
C TYR A 60 -9.94 -4.12 6.95
N THR A 61 -9.46 -4.46 8.13
CA THR A 61 -8.06 -4.82 8.37
C THR A 61 -8.01 -6.21 9.00
N SER A 62 -7.21 -7.08 8.39
CA SER A 62 -6.87 -8.39 8.94
C SER A 62 -5.36 -8.52 9.11
N TYR A 63 -4.95 -9.40 10.02
CA TYR A 63 -3.53 -9.63 10.32
C TYR A 63 -3.14 -11.04 9.87
N TRP A 64 -1.98 -11.18 9.24
CA TRP A 64 -1.52 -12.45 8.69
C TRP A 64 -0.04 -12.74 8.96
N GLY A 65 0.23 -13.87 9.61
CA GLY A 65 1.57 -14.41 9.82
C GLY A 65 2.51 -13.49 10.60
N SER A 66 3.78 -13.89 10.67
CA SER A 66 4.88 -13.04 11.13
C SER A 66 5.63 -12.48 9.92
N GLY A 67 5.82 -11.17 9.89
CA GLY A 67 6.65 -10.47 8.91
C GLY A 67 8.14 -10.51 9.27
N GLU A 68 8.97 -10.06 8.35
CA GLU A 68 10.36 -9.67 8.64
C GLU A 68 10.38 -8.29 9.29
N ASP A 69 11.43 -8.00 10.07
CA ASP A 69 11.62 -6.68 10.68
C ASP A 69 11.80 -5.59 9.62
N GLY A 70 11.26 -4.40 9.92
CA GLY A 70 11.30 -3.24 9.04
C GLY A 70 9.92 -2.69 8.69
N GLY A 71 9.91 -1.81 7.69
CA GLY A 71 8.74 -1.03 7.31
C GLY A 71 8.53 -0.99 5.80
N ILE A 72 7.64 -1.83 5.29
CA ILE A 72 7.24 -1.76 3.87
C ILE A 72 5.74 -1.86 3.73
N THR A 73 5.19 -1.05 2.85
CA THR A 73 3.79 -1.14 2.44
C THR A 73 3.67 -1.24 0.94
N ARG A 74 2.79 -2.13 0.49
CA ARG A 74 2.44 -2.35 -0.91
C ARG A 74 0.99 -1.94 -1.11
N ILE A 75 0.73 -1.08 -2.10
CA ILE A 75 -0.62 -0.59 -2.42
C ILE A 75 -1.00 -1.05 -3.82
N LEU A 76 -2.16 -1.70 -3.95
CA LEU A 76 -2.71 -2.25 -5.18
C LEU A 76 -4.13 -1.69 -5.41
N ASP A 77 -4.44 -1.31 -6.65
CA ASP A 77 -5.83 -1.10 -7.09
C ASP A 77 -6.43 -2.46 -7.41
N LEU A 78 -7.43 -2.86 -6.64
CA LEU A 78 -8.03 -4.18 -6.66
C LEU A 78 -9.45 -4.14 -7.21
N SER A 79 -9.71 -4.96 -8.23
CA SER A 79 -11.07 -5.27 -8.69
C SER A 79 -11.60 -6.48 -7.93
N VAL A 80 -12.72 -6.33 -7.24
CA VAL A 80 -13.44 -7.44 -6.60
C VAL A 80 -14.73 -7.68 -7.35
N VAL A 81 -14.83 -8.82 -8.01
CA VAL A 81 -15.99 -9.24 -8.80
C VAL A 81 -16.78 -10.28 -8.00
N THR A 82 -18.07 -10.05 -7.86
CA THR A 82 -19.05 -10.97 -7.29
C THR A 82 -20.14 -11.21 -8.34
N PRO A 83 -21.06 -12.19 -8.16
CA PRO A 83 -22.12 -12.42 -9.13
C PRO A 83 -22.99 -11.18 -9.38
N ASP A 84 -23.18 -10.35 -8.36
CA ASP A 84 -24.11 -9.23 -8.40
C ASP A 84 -23.44 -7.90 -8.82
N ARG A 85 -22.13 -7.77 -8.60
CA ARG A 85 -21.42 -6.49 -8.77
C ARG A 85 -19.92 -6.63 -8.86
N THR A 86 -19.30 -5.61 -9.45
CA THR A 86 -17.87 -5.34 -9.39
C THR A 86 -17.60 -4.12 -8.53
N ARG A 87 -16.65 -4.24 -7.59
CA ARG A 87 -16.18 -3.15 -6.73
C ARG A 87 -14.70 -2.86 -6.99
N ARG A 88 -14.32 -1.58 -6.93
CA ARG A 88 -12.93 -1.14 -6.99
C ARG A 88 -12.49 -0.71 -5.60
N LEU A 89 -11.46 -1.35 -5.07
CA LEU A 89 -10.94 -1.15 -3.72
C LEU A 89 -9.44 -0.90 -3.78
N PHE A 90 -8.88 -0.31 -2.73
CA PHE A 90 -7.44 -0.41 -2.51
C PHE A 90 -7.14 -1.57 -1.58
N LEU A 91 -6.13 -2.35 -1.96
CA LEU A 91 -5.50 -3.35 -1.12
C LEU A 91 -4.16 -2.80 -0.65
N VAL A 92 -4.05 -2.59 0.66
CA VAL A 92 -2.87 -2.06 1.34
C VAL A 92 -2.30 -3.17 2.21
N ILE A 93 -1.16 -3.69 1.80
CA ILE A 93 -0.43 -4.74 2.51
C ILE A 93 0.75 -4.09 3.19
N SER A 94 0.68 -3.95 4.51
CA SER A 94 1.71 -3.28 5.31
C SER A 94 2.46 -4.29 6.15
N ARG A 95 3.75 -4.05 6.37
CA ARG A 95 4.56 -4.76 7.35
C ARG A 95 5.12 -3.76 8.33
N PHE A 96 4.79 -3.95 9.60
CA PHE A 96 5.27 -3.13 10.69
C PHE A 96 5.90 -4.06 11.73
N ASN A 97 7.23 -4.01 11.86
CA ASN A 97 7.98 -4.71 12.92
C ASN A 97 7.52 -6.16 13.15
N GLY A 98 7.52 -6.96 12.09
CA GLY A 98 7.18 -8.37 12.18
C GLY A 98 5.68 -8.71 12.15
N ILE A 99 4.78 -7.74 11.93
CA ILE A 99 3.35 -7.98 11.72
C ILE A 99 2.97 -7.61 10.28
N ASN A 100 2.37 -8.56 9.53
CA ASN A 100 1.75 -8.21 8.25
C ASN A 100 0.28 -7.87 8.45
N GLU A 101 -0.12 -6.76 7.88
CA GLU A 101 -1.48 -6.23 7.90
C GLU A 101 -2.01 -6.19 6.47
N ILE A 102 -3.19 -6.74 6.25
CA ILE A 102 -3.92 -6.71 4.98
C ILE A 102 -5.14 -5.83 5.20
N THR A 103 -5.13 -4.65 4.58
CA THR A 103 -6.21 -3.68 4.68
C THR A 103 -6.88 -3.48 3.33
N LEU A 104 -8.18 -3.73 3.30
CA LEU A 104 -9.07 -3.38 2.20
C LEU A 104 -9.76 -2.06 2.54
N LEU A 105 -9.89 -1.18 1.55
CA LEU A 105 -10.58 0.08 1.75
C LEU A 105 -11.24 0.58 0.48
N GLU A 106 -12.37 1.26 0.67
CA GLU A 106 -13.01 2.05 -0.36
C GLU A 106 -12.13 3.27 -0.71
N PRO A 107 -12.11 3.73 -1.98
CA PRO A 107 -11.22 4.81 -2.42
C PRO A 107 -11.33 6.11 -1.61
N PHE A 108 -12.53 6.46 -1.16
CA PHE A 108 -12.77 7.69 -0.38
C PHE A 108 -12.21 7.63 1.05
N TYR A 109 -11.84 6.44 1.56
CA TYR A 109 -11.27 6.26 2.90
C TYR A 109 -9.73 6.24 2.89
N PHE A 110 -9.10 6.49 1.74
CA PHE A 110 -7.66 6.32 1.55
C PHE A 110 -6.81 7.23 2.44
N THR A 111 -7.22 8.48 2.64
CA THR A 111 -6.52 9.45 3.49
C THR A 111 -6.34 8.95 4.92
N ASN A 112 -7.37 8.31 5.52
CA ASN A 112 -7.30 7.76 6.87
C ASN A 112 -6.24 6.66 6.99
N VAL A 113 -6.17 5.79 5.99
CA VAL A 113 -5.16 4.73 5.96
C VAL A 113 -3.77 5.35 5.76
N MET A 114 -3.63 6.34 4.89
CA MET A 114 -2.35 7.03 4.70
C MET A 114 -1.87 7.71 6.00
N GLU A 115 -2.78 8.32 6.77
CA GLU A 115 -2.47 8.90 8.09
C GLU A 115 -1.89 7.87 9.04
N LYS A 116 -2.52 6.69 9.13
CA LYS A 116 -2.00 5.55 9.87
C LYS A 116 -0.59 5.18 9.37
N LEU A 117 -0.41 4.96 8.06
CA LEU A 117 0.87 4.54 7.48
C LEU A 117 2.01 5.52 7.79
N ILE A 118 1.76 6.83 7.68
CA ILE A 118 2.77 7.86 7.97
C ILE A 118 3.08 7.92 9.47
N LEU A 119 2.06 7.82 10.34
CA LEU A 119 2.24 7.81 11.79
C LEU A 119 3.02 6.59 12.30
N TYR A 120 2.89 5.43 11.66
CA TYR A 120 3.73 4.28 11.94
C TYR A 120 5.12 4.44 11.33
N GLY A 121 5.19 4.80 10.05
CA GLY A 121 6.45 4.90 9.31
C GLY A 121 7.43 5.91 9.91
N LYS A 122 6.95 7.01 10.53
CA LYS A 122 7.82 8.01 11.16
C LYS A 122 8.61 7.46 12.34
N ASN A 123 8.17 6.36 12.96
CA ASN A 123 8.87 5.74 14.09
C ASN A 123 9.92 4.71 13.63
N LEU A 124 10.03 4.44 12.33
CA LEU A 124 10.99 3.52 11.74
C LEU A 124 12.14 4.30 11.12
N ASP A 125 13.36 3.76 11.15
CA ASP A 125 14.53 4.38 10.50
C ASP A 125 14.31 4.58 9.01
N LYS A 126 13.73 3.56 8.37
CA LYS A 126 13.37 3.57 6.97
C LYS A 126 12.03 2.87 6.78
N TYR A 127 11.12 3.57 6.12
CA TYR A 127 9.82 3.04 5.72
C TYR A 127 9.59 3.31 4.24
N GLN A 128 9.09 2.31 3.51
CA GLN A 128 8.87 2.42 2.07
C GLN A 128 7.45 2.07 1.71
N VAL A 129 6.81 2.92 0.91
CA VAL A 129 5.53 2.60 0.27
C VAL A 129 5.80 2.35 -1.21
N THR A 130 5.29 1.23 -1.72
CA THR A 130 5.50 0.81 -3.11
C THR A 130 4.18 0.50 -3.79
N MET A 131 4.16 0.70 -5.09
CA MET A 131 3.04 0.43 -5.97
C MET A 131 3.55 -0.31 -7.23
N PRO A 132 2.69 -1.07 -7.92
CA PRO A 132 3.04 -1.73 -9.18
C PRO A 132 3.09 -0.75 -10.35
N PHE A 133 2.29 0.31 -10.30
CA PHE A 133 2.32 1.45 -11.22
C PHE A 133 2.20 2.76 -10.42
N LEU A 134 2.56 3.89 -11.03
CA LEU A 134 2.54 5.18 -10.33
C LEU A 134 1.11 5.65 -10.11
N TYR A 135 0.65 5.62 -8.86
CA TYR A 135 -0.61 6.23 -8.46
C TYR A 135 -0.30 7.63 -7.93
N LYS A 136 -0.39 8.66 -8.79
CA LYS A 136 -0.05 10.04 -8.39
C LYS A 136 -0.86 10.53 -7.18
N PHE A 137 -2.12 10.11 -7.07
CA PHE A 137 -2.96 10.45 -5.92
C PHE A 137 -2.37 9.89 -4.60
N VAL A 138 -1.84 8.65 -4.59
CA VAL A 138 -1.20 8.07 -3.39
C VAL A 138 -0.02 8.91 -2.94
N ILE A 139 0.81 9.34 -3.89
CA ILE A 139 1.95 10.21 -3.60
C ILE A 139 1.47 11.52 -2.98
N PHE A 140 0.56 12.23 -3.65
CA PHE A 140 0.13 13.54 -3.15
C PHE A 140 -0.64 13.47 -1.84
N GLU A 141 -1.47 12.45 -1.64
CA GLU A 141 -2.13 12.17 -0.36
C GLU A 141 -1.11 11.91 0.75
N ALA A 142 -0.01 11.22 0.46
CA ALA A 142 1.04 10.98 1.43
C ALA A 142 1.80 12.25 1.83
N PHE A 143 2.13 13.11 0.86
CA PHE A 143 2.73 14.42 1.15
C PHE A 143 1.78 15.33 1.91
N HIS A 144 0.51 15.38 1.52
CA HIS A 144 -0.53 16.13 2.23
C HIS A 144 -0.67 15.64 3.69
N THR A 145 -0.77 14.33 3.87
CA THR A 145 -0.85 13.68 5.18
C THR A 145 0.39 13.94 6.02
N PHE A 146 1.59 13.82 5.45
CA PHE A 146 2.85 14.09 6.14
C PHE A 146 2.90 15.53 6.65
N ASN A 147 2.48 16.51 5.85
CA ASN A 147 2.35 17.91 6.28
C ASN A 147 1.31 18.10 7.40
N LYS A 148 0.22 17.33 7.37
CA LYS A 148 -0.84 17.40 8.38
C LYS A 148 -0.37 16.86 9.73
N VAL A 149 0.36 15.74 9.75
CA VAL A 149 0.75 15.04 10.98
C VAL A 149 2.16 15.35 11.48
N THR A 150 2.92 16.16 10.74
CA THR A 150 4.28 16.56 11.10
C THR A 150 4.51 18.06 10.90
N ASN A 151 5.50 18.62 11.59
CA ASN A 151 5.82 20.05 11.48
C ASN A 151 6.83 20.29 10.34
N VAL A 152 6.36 20.19 9.11
CA VAL A 152 7.20 20.33 7.91
C VAL A 152 7.79 21.73 7.81
N LYS A 153 9.11 21.78 7.67
CA LYS A 153 9.92 23.01 7.53
C LYS A 153 10.16 23.39 6.09
N TYR A 154 10.17 22.41 5.20
CA TYR A 154 10.38 22.62 3.78
C TYR A 154 9.64 21.55 2.98
N GLN A 155 8.97 21.96 1.91
CA GLN A 155 8.48 21.05 0.88
C GLN A 155 8.78 21.64 -0.49
N GLY A 156 9.34 20.83 -1.40
CA GLY A 156 9.67 21.28 -2.74
C GLY A 156 10.26 20.19 -3.61
N ILE A 157 10.70 20.58 -4.81
CA ILE A 157 11.43 19.72 -5.73
C ILE A 157 12.93 20.04 -5.61
N ILE A 158 13.76 19.01 -5.51
CA ILE A 158 15.22 19.10 -5.55
C ILE A 158 15.75 18.28 -6.73
N SER A 159 16.94 18.63 -7.21
CA SER A 159 17.60 17.94 -8.31
C SER A 159 18.90 17.29 -7.85
N ASP A 160 19.09 16.02 -8.22
CA ASP A 160 20.34 15.26 -8.06
C ASP A 160 20.92 14.93 -9.44
N GLY A 161 21.78 15.80 -9.95
CA GLY A 161 22.25 15.69 -11.33
C GLY A 161 21.08 15.73 -12.32
N LYS A 162 20.74 14.57 -12.91
CA LYS A 162 19.61 14.43 -13.86
C LYS A 162 18.30 14.03 -13.20
N GLU A 163 18.34 13.57 -11.95
CA GLU A 163 17.19 13.03 -11.26
C GLU A 163 16.46 14.13 -10.49
N LYS A 164 15.14 14.04 -10.41
CA LYS A 164 14.31 14.99 -9.66
C LYS A 164 13.57 14.29 -8.54
N TYR A 165 13.53 14.92 -7.39
CA TYR A 165 12.86 14.41 -6.20
C TYR A 165 11.89 15.44 -5.66
N MET A 166 10.68 15.01 -5.32
CA MET A 166 9.81 15.76 -4.41
C MET A 166 10.16 15.38 -2.98
N VAL A 167 10.33 16.38 -2.12
CA VAL A 167 10.79 16.19 -0.74
C VAL A 167 9.95 17.04 0.20
N ALA A 168 9.59 16.46 1.35
CA ALA A 168 9.06 17.19 2.50
C ALA A 168 9.92 16.87 3.73
N LEU A 169 10.46 17.90 4.37
CA LEU A 169 11.42 17.81 5.47
C LEU A 169 10.78 18.26 6.78
N GLU A 170 10.82 17.39 7.78
CA GLU A 170 10.58 17.67 9.19
C GLU A 170 11.95 17.84 9.90
N LYS A 171 11.99 18.12 11.21
CA LYS A 171 13.22 18.20 12.00
C LYS A 171 14.10 16.96 11.88
N GLN A 172 13.54 15.76 12.01
CA GLN A 172 14.27 14.48 12.04
C GLN A 172 13.88 13.53 10.91
N LYS A 173 12.69 13.67 10.33
CA LYS A 173 12.19 12.79 9.28
C LYS A 173 11.98 13.53 7.97
N ALA A 174 11.90 12.77 6.89
CA ALA A 174 11.60 13.31 5.59
C ALA A 174 10.92 12.31 4.68
N LEU A 175 9.92 12.81 3.94
CA LEU A 175 9.25 12.06 2.89
C LEU A 175 9.91 12.38 1.55
N LEU A 176 10.32 11.34 0.85
CA LEU A 176 11.04 11.40 -0.42
C LEU A 176 10.30 10.64 -1.50
N TRP A 177 10.14 11.28 -2.66
CA TRP A 177 9.67 10.63 -3.87
C TRP A 177 10.55 11.03 -5.05
N LYS A 178 11.23 10.06 -5.66
CA LYS A 178 11.86 10.28 -6.96
C LYS A 178 10.75 10.41 -8.00
N ILE A 179 10.69 11.54 -8.69
CA ILE A 179 9.61 11.84 -9.63
C ILE A 179 9.50 10.71 -10.65
N GLU A 180 8.27 10.30 -10.93
CA GLU A 180 7.89 9.17 -11.81
C GLU A 180 8.15 7.75 -11.26
N GLU A 181 8.80 7.57 -10.11
CA GLU A 181 8.92 6.24 -9.52
C GLU A 181 7.62 5.77 -8.84
N PRO A 182 7.22 4.50 -8.96
CA PRO A 182 6.04 3.95 -8.28
C PRO A 182 6.35 3.56 -6.81
N LYS A 183 7.18 4.34 -6.12
CA LYS A 183 7.54 4.13 -4.72
C LYS A 183 7.93 5.46 -4.07
N MET A 184 7.65 5.59 -2.79
CA MET A 184 8.11 6.70 -1.95
C MET A 184 8.71 6.16 -0.66
N LYS A 185 9.55 6.96 -0.02
CA LYS A 185 10.29 6.57 1.18
C LYS A 185 10.12 7.63 2.26
N LEU A 186 9.95 7.17 3.48
CA LEU A 186 10.08 7.97 4.68
C LEU A 186 11.40 7.58 5.34
N VAL A 187 12.30 8.53 5.46
CA VAL A 187 13.70 8.33 5.89
C VAL A 187 14.07 9.31 6.98
N ASN A 188 15.21 9.05 7.64
CA ASN A 188 15.82 10.04 8.51
C ASN A 188 16.31 11.22 7.67
N ARG A 189 16.17 12.43 8.20
CA ARG A 189 16.59 13.66 7.51
C ARG A 189 18.08 13.64 7.17
N GLU A 190 18.89 13.04 8.04
CA GLU A 190 20.34 12.91 7.87
C GLU A 190 20.70 12.21 6.56
N ASP A 191 19.90 11.20 6.17
CA ASP A 191 20.08 10.45 4.92
C ASP A 191 19.92 11.33 3.67
N ILE A 192 19.20 12.46 3.77
CA ILE A 192 18.98 13.40 2.66
C ILE A 192 20.05 14.47 2.61
N THR A 193 20.48 14.99 3.77
CA THR A 193 21.59 15.95 3.82
C THR A 193 22.89 15.36 3.27
N LEU A 194 23.05 14.04 3.33
CA LEU A 194 24.16 13.33 2.69
C LEU A 194 24.02 13.23 1.15
N MET A 195 22.80 13.37 0.61
CA MET A 195 22.56 13.39 -0.85
C MET A 195 22.76 14.78 -1.47
N HIS A 196 22.55 15.88 -0.73
CA HIS A 196 22.51 17.25 -1.29
C HIS A 196 23.05 18.36 -0.37
N LEU A 197 24.37 18.45 -0.23
CA LEU A 197 25.04 19.72 0.11
C LEU A 197 26.05 20.08 -0.98
N ASN A 198 25.54 20.48 -2.15
CA ASN A 198 26.18 21.51 -2.95
C ASN A 198 25.14 22.63 -3.11
N TYR A 199 25.19 23.57 -2.17
CA TYR A 199 24.56 24.88 -2.31
C TYR A 199 25.23 25.66 -3.44
#